data_AF-A0A426TUP7-F1
#
_entry.id   AF-A0A426TUP7-F1
#
_cell.length_a   1.000
_cell.length_b   1.000
_cell.length_c   1.000
_cell.angle_alpha   90.00
_cell.angle_beta   90.00
_cell.angle_gamma   90.00
#
_symmetry.space_group_name_H-M   'P 1'
#
loop_
_entity.id
_entity.type
_entity.pdbx_description
1 polymer ?
#
loop_
_entity_poly.entity_id
_entity_poly.type
_entity_poly.pdbx_seq_one_letter_code
_entity_poly.pdbx_strand_id
1 'polypeptide(L)'
;PAIGYQLSAIGYLPSLRPNQPALHTMLSSLGRLYECGVAVNWSALHEGQVRRRIVVPTYPFQRQRYWVEARPHVAQAALRPLVDRMLQVTRRHETIFEKRISTTYLPFLAEHQVYGMVVVPGAFYLALILSGADLLFDGVACVVEDVVLPQALALEAAQERVLQLVVTAEGSDTPVSTFELASTADKAGGAEQLHATGRMARLTDNALPLVTLERVRARCDHALDPEELYHLFATLRIDLGPHFQWCRAIWTHGSQEVLARLERPTELLDVAGYPLFPSLLDACFQVTLAGALADGEAPPETLLPFALERLTWYQTAPDEELWVHAVASPPSTRSSGARDARWDVTLFTASGAVVAALHGFQMRAAPASAITGSQVRNEWLQTLAWQPQPLPTERAEVPDCWLLVGVPERLAAELAATAPVERLPLDEDVSQQVATLAMQYGSVGVVFWGSGVRGQGSGSENHPTPSQDVSTDSGTHLLSPPSPTTWERGPGGEGHPSIAENPIAAPPAAFPPSPALRERGPGGEGHPSIAENPIAAPPAAFPPSPALRERGPGGEGHPSIAENPIA
;
A
#
# COMPACT_ATOMS: atom_id res chain seq x y z
N PRO A 1 1.40 -33.61 28.06
CA PRO A 1 0.78 -34.91 27.74
C PRO A 1 1.80 -36.06 27.92
N ALA A 2 1.62 -36.90 28.93
CA ALA A 2 2.49 -38.06 29.15
C ALA A 2 2.09 -39.21 28.20
N ILE A 3 3.06 -39.79 27.50
CA ILE A 3 2.84 -41.01 26.72
C ILE A 3 2.91 -42.19 27.68
N GLY A 4 1.74 -42.73 28.04
CA GLY A 4 1.64 -43.88 28.93
C GLY A 4 2.04 -45.17 28.24
N TYR A 5 3.26 -45.65 28.48
CA TYR A 5 3.69 -46.98 28.06
C TYR A 5 2.95 -48.06 28.86
N GLN A 6 1.89 -48.64 28.27
CA GLN A 6 1.29 -49.87 28.78
C GLN A 6 2.24 -51.06 28.53
N LEU A 7 3.14 -51.31 29.49
CA LEU A 7 3.93 -52.54 29.56
C LEU A 7 3.03 -53.72 29.95
N SER A 8 2.26 -54.24 28.98
CA SER A 8 1.25 -55.29 29.19
C SER A 8 1.38 -56.49 28.24
N ALA A 9 2.59 -56.76 27.72
CA ALA A 9 2.90 -57.98 26.98
C ALA A 9 4.33 -58.47 27.28
N ILE A 10 4.46 -59.70 27.77
CA ILE A 10 5.77 -60.37 27.90
C ILE A 10 6.17 -60.90 26.51
N GLY A 11 7.19 -60.28 25.91
CA GLY A 11 7.66 -60.63 24.57
C GLY A 11 8.64 -61.81 24.56
N TYR A 12 8.26 -62.90 23.89
CA TYR A 12 9.17 -64.02 23.61
C TYR A 12 9.90 -63.83 22.28
N LEU A 13 11.23 -64.02 22.29
CA LEU A 13 12.10 -63.89 21.13
C LEU A 13 12.90 -65.19 20.89
N PRO A 14 12.85 -65.79 19.69
CA PRO A 14 13.61 -66.99 19.37
C PRO A 14 15.09 -66.67 19.10
N SER A 15 16.00 -67.47 19.64
CA SER A 15 17.38 -67.52 19.16
C SER A 15 17.51 -68.35 17.87
N LEU A 16 16.73 -69.43 17.77
CA LEU A 16 16.67 -70.36 16.63
C LEU A 16 15.23 -70.74 16.31
N ARG A 17 14.98 -71.14 15.07
CA ARG A 17 13.71 -71.73 14.60
C ARG A 17 13.97 -72.90 13.67
N PRO A 18 13.16 -73.98 13.71
CA PRO A 18 13.22 -75.04 12.71
C PRO A 18 13.08 -74.47 11.29
N ASN A 19 13.87 -75.00 10.36
CA ASN A 19 13.85 -74.64 8.93
C ASN A 19 14.08 -73.14 8.63
N GLN A 20 14.72 -72.38 9.53
CA GLN A 20 15.13 -70.99 9.30
C GLN A 20 16.65 -70.81 9.54
N PRO A 21 17.36 -69.97 8.77
CA PRO A 21 18.76 -69.67 9.03
C PRO A 21 18.97 -69.06 10.41
N ALA A 22 19.96 -69.56 11.16
CA ALA A 22 20.27 -69.09 12.51
C ALA A 22 20.55 -67.58 12.56
N LEU A 23 21.39 -67.08 11.64
CA LEU A 23 21.73 -65.65 11.55
C LEU A 23 20.50 -64.77 11.27
N HIS A 24 19.60 -65.21 10.38
CA HIS A 24 18.35 -64.49 10.11
C HIS A 24 17.48 -64.42 11.38
N THR A 25 17.29 -65.55 12.07
CA THR A 25 16.50 -65.63 13.30
C THR A 25 17.05 -64.71 14.39
N MET A 26 18.36 -64.73 14.61
CA MET A 26 19.05 -63.86 15.58
C MET A 26 18.92 -62.37 15.23
N LEU A 27 19.12 -61.99 13.96
CA LEU A 27 18.99 -60.60 13.51
C LEU A 27 17.55 -60.07 13.61
N SER A 28 16.55 -60.89 13.25
CA SER A 28 15.14 -60.53 13.46
C SER A 28 14.79 -60.33 14.94
N SER A 29 15.30 -61.19 15.83
CA SER A 29 15.11 -61.02 17.28
C SER A 29 15.85 -59.79 17.82
N LEU A 30 17.03 -59.46 17.29
CA LEU A 30 17.77 -58.24 17.66
C LEU A 30 17.05 -56.96 17.22
N GLY A 31 16.46 -56.96 16.01
CA GLY A 31 15.59 -55.88 15.55
C GLY A 31 14.39 -55.67 16.48
N ARG A 32 13.72 -56.76 16.88
CA ARG A 32 12.58 -56.70 17.81
C ARG A 32 12.97 -56.25 19.24
N LEU A 33 14.19 -56.51 19.71
CA LEU A 33 14.70 -55.92 20.95
C LEU A 33 14.80 -54.39 20.84
N TYR A 34 15.33 -53.90 19.73
CA TYR A 34 15.46 -52.46 19.47
C TYR A 34 14.09 -51.76 19.29
N GLU A 35 13.14 -52.40 18.60
CA GLU A 35 11.74 -51.94 18.51
C GLU A 35 11.07 -51.83 19.89
N CYS A 36 11.38 -52.75 20.81
CA CYS A 36 10.96 -52.69 22.21
C CYS A 36 11.74 -51.67 23.08
N GLY A 37 12.62 -50.85 22.48
CA GLY A 37 13.40 -49.82 23.17
C GLY A 37 14.62 -50.33 23.95
N VAL A 38 15.02 -51.60 23.77
CA VAL A 38 16.22 -52.14 24.44
C VAL A 38 17.49 -51.55 23.80
N ALA A 39 18.42 -51.11 24.63
CA ALA A 39 19.70 -50.55 24.20
C ALA A 39 20.60 -51.63 23.57
N VAL A 40 20.54 -51.75 22.24
CA VAL A 40 21.40 -52.66 21.46
C VAL A 40 22.78 -52.06 21.23
N ASN A 41 23.84 -52.80 21.58
CA ASN A 41 25.21 -52.45 21.23
C ASN A 41 25.52 -52.81 19.76
N TRP A 42 25.21 -51.90 18.85
CA TRP A 42 25.37 -52.11 17.40
C TRP A 42 26.82 -52.26 16.92
N SER A 43 27.84 -51.79 17.66
CA SER A 43 29.25 -51.96 17.24
C SER A 43 29.73 -53.40 17.40
N ALA A 44 29.30 -54.10 18.46
CA ALA A 44 29.62 -55.52 18.71
C ALA A 44 29.12 -56.45 17.58
N LEU A 45 28.04 -56.08 16.88
CA LEU A 45 27.54 -56.84 15.72
C LEU A 45 28.50 -56.81 14.51
N HIS A 46 29.42 -55.85 14.47
CA HIS A 46 30.35 -55.61 13.36
C HIS A 46 31.81 -55.52 13.84
N GLU A 47 32.12 -56.09 15.01
CA GLU A 47 33.47 -56.17 15.53
C GLU A 47 34.40 -56.92 14.54
N GLY A 48 35.61 -56.39 14.34
CA GLY A 48 36.55 -56.87 13.32
C GLY A 48 36.18 -56.57 11.86
N GLN A 49 35.08 -55.86 11.58
CA GLN A 49 34.63 -55.56 10.21
C GLN A 49 34.74 -54.08 9.85
N VAL A 50 35.39 -53.77 8.72
CA VAL A 50 35.38 -52.40 8.17
C VAL A 50 34.03 -52.12 7.52
N ARG A 51 33.33 -51.09 7.99
CA ARG A 51 32.03 -50.64 7.46
C ARG A 51 32.09 -49.15 7.10
N ARG A 52 31.56 -48.77 5.94
CA ARG A 52 31.41 -47.36 5.51
C ARG A 52 30.03 -46.83 5.90
N ARG A 53 29.95 -45.57 6.35
CA ARG A 53 28.68 -44.84 6.41
C ARG A 53 28.22 -44.52 4.98
N ILE A 54 26.92 -44.52 4.76
CA ILE A 54 26.29 -44.11 3.50
C ILE A 54 25.26 -43.02 3.78
N VAL A 55 25.02 -42.13 2.82
CA VAL A 55 23.90 -41.19 2.89
C VAL A 55 22.61 -41.99 2.66
N VAL A 56 21.67 -41.81 3.57
CA VAL A 56 20.29 -42.34 3.47
C VAL A 56 19.33 -41.16 3.26
N PRO A 57 18.08 -41.39 2.82
CA PRO A 57 17.08 -40.33 2.77
C PRO A 57 16.96 -39.58 4.10
N THR A 58 16.76 -38.27 4.04
CA THR A 58 16.60 -37.43 5.23
C THR A 58 15.34 -37.80 6.01
N TYR A 59 15.32 -37.47 7.30
CA TYR A 59 14.16 -37.75 8.15
C TYR A 59 12.91 -37.05 7.59
N PRO A 60 11.78 -37.78 7.38
CA PRO A 60 10.57 -37.22 6.79
C PRO A 60 9.81 -36.38 7.84
N PHE A 61 10.28 -35.16 8.08
CA PHE A 61 9.63 -34.20 8.98
C PHE A 61 8.15 -34.00 8.62
N GLN A 62 7.30 -33.98 9.65
CA GLN A 62 5.86 -33.77 9.50
C GLN A 62 5.58 -32.38 8.93
N ARG A 63 5.04 -32.33 7.71
CA ARG A 63 4.79 -31.08 6.96
C ARG A 63 3.52 -30.35 7.45
N GLN A 64 3.56 -29.84 8.66
CA GLN A 64 2.55 -28.91 9.18
C GLN A 64 2.91 -27.46 8.85
N ARG A 65 1.93 -26.69 8.37
CA ARG A 65 2.08 -25.24 8.12
C ARG A 65 1.99 -24.49 9.44
N TYR A 66 3.14 -24.11 10.00
CA TYR A 66 3.23 -23.13 11.07
C TYR A 66 3.50 -21.76 10.45
N TRP A 67 2.54 -20.84 10.57
CA TRP A 67 2.62 -19.49 10.03
C TRP A 67 1.90 -18.52 10.96
N VAL A 68 2.38 -17.28 11.06
CA VAL A 68 1.64 -16.19 11.70
C VAL A 68 0.87 -15.48 10.61
N GLU A 69 -0.45 -15.60 10.63
CA GLU A 69 -1.29 -14.92 9.65
C GLU A 69 -1.49 -13.46 10.07
N ALA A 70 -1.18 -12.54 9.15
CA ALA A 70 -1.55 -11.15 9.32
C ALA A 70 -3.07 -11.08 9.39
N ARG A 71 -3.60 -10.53 10.50
CA ARG A 71 -5.05 -10.37 10.64
C ARG A 71 -5.53 -9.45 9.50
N PRO A 72 -6.70 -9.73 8.87
CA PRO A 72 -7.35 -8.72 8.06
C PRO A 72 -7.53 -7.46 8.91
N HIS A 73 -7.40 -6.28 8.30
CA HIS A 73 -7.39 -5.01 9.01
C HIS A 73 -8.81 -4.71 9.54
N VAL A 74 -9.14 -5.29 10.70
CA VAL A 74 -10.34 -4.94 11.47
C VAL A 74 -10.28 -3.44 11.67
N ALA A 75 -11.26 -2.72 11.14
CA ALA A 75 -11.27 -1.26 11.14
C ALA A 75 -11.07 -0.77 12.57
N GLN A 76 -9.91 -0.17 12.85
CA GLN A 76 -9.74 0.62 14.05
C GLN A 76 -10.70 1.80 13.91
N ALA A 77 -11.49 2.07 14.96
CA ALA A 77 -12.35 3.24 14.96
C ALA A 77 -11.47 4.48 14.75
N ALA A 78 -11.69 5.18 13.64
CA ALA A 78 -10.86 6.31 13.24
C ALA A 78 -10.91 7.41 14.30
N LEU A 79 -9.77 8.04 14.57
CA LEU A 79 -9.65 9.09 15.59
C LEU A 79 -10.42 10.36 15.19
N ARG A 80 -10.46 10.62 13.88
CA ARG A 80 -11.33 11.57 13.17
C ARG A 80 -11.73 10.98 11.82
N PRO A 81 -12.78 11.46 11.14
CA PRO A 81 -13.15 10.96 9.81
C PRO A 81 -11.99 10.98 8.79
N LEU A 82 -11.07 11.94 8.89
CA LEU A 82 -9.86 12.07 8.07
C LEU A 82 -8.56 11.61 8.75
N VAL A 83 -8.63 10.97 9.92
CA VAL A 83 -7.45 10.44 10.63
C VAL A 83 -7.78 9.05 11.19
N ASP A 84 -7.28 8.01 10.52
CA ASP A 84 -7.47 6.64 10.98
C ASP A 84 -6.55 6.34 12.17
N ARG A 85 -5.35 6.93 12.20
CA ARG A 85 -4.28 6.67 13.17
C ARG A 85 -3.43 7.89 13.47
N MET A 86 -2.80 7.87 14.65
CA MET A 86 -1.83 8.85 15.15
C MET A 86 -0.67 8.10 15.81
N LEU A 87 0.57 8.47 15.50
CA LEU A 87 1.80 7.88 16.04
C LEU A 87 2.78 8.99 16.43
N GLN A 88 3.21 9.01 17.69
CA GLN A 88 4.23 9.94 18.18
C GLN A 88 5.61 9.28 18.13
N VAL A 89 6.54 9.86 17.35
CA VAL A 89 7.91 9.37 17.18
C VAL A 89 8.85 10.20 18.06
N THR A 90 8.82 9.92 19.36
CA THR A 90 9.45 10.74 20.42
C THR A 90 10.92 11.11 20.16
N ARG A 91 11.70 10.25 19.49
CA ARG A 91 13.12 10.49 19.18
C ARG A 91 13.38 11.50 18.06
N ARG A 92 12.36 11.92 17.33
CA ARG A 92 12.45 12.88 16.22
C ARG A 92 11.58 14.12 16.42
N HIS A 93 10.77 14.16 17.48
CA HIS A 93 9.75 15.19 17.72
C HIS A 93 8.70 15.30 16.59
N GLU A 94 8.51 14.18 15.87
CA GLU A 94 7.49 13.99 14.83
C GLU A 94 6.20 13.39 15.45
N THR A 95 5.03 13.84 14.98
CA THR A 95 3.77 13.12 15.09
C THR A 95 3.24 12.81 13.69
N ILE A 96 2.96 11.55 13.41
CA ILE A 96 2.50 11.06 12.11
C ILE A 96 1.01 10.71 12.21
N PHE A 97 0.20 11.24 11.30
CA PHE A 97 -1.20 10.89 11.13
C PHE A 97 -1.39 10.10 9.84
N GLU A 98 -2.08 8.96 9.90
CA GLU A 98 -2.35 8.14 8.71
C GLU A 98 -3.82 8.24 8.30
N LYS A 99 -4.08 8.33 6.98
CA LYS A 99 -5.41 8.15 6.40
C LYS A 99 -5.35 7.26 5.16
N ARG A 100 -6.08 6.14 5.17
CA ARG A 100 -6.34 5.34 3.98
C ARG A 100 -7.47 5.98 3.18
N ILE A 101 -7.25 6.15 1.87
CA ILE A 101 -8.24 6.71 0.94
C ILE A 101 -8.42 5.80 -0.27
N SER A 102 -9.66 5.75 -0.75
CA SER A 102 -10.08 5.19 -2.03
C SER A 102 -11.51 5.69 -2.29
N THR A 103 -12.01 5.55 -3.53
CA THR A 103 -13.44 5.78 -3.83
C THR A 103 -14.36 4.75 -3.17
N THR A 104 -13.83 3.69 -2.55
CA THR A 104 -14.58 2.72 -1.75
C THR A 104 -14.75 3.17 -0.29
N TYR A 105 -13.73 3.80 0.30
CA TYR A 105 -13.79 4.29 1.68
C TYR A 105 -14.34 5.71 1.80
N LEU A 106 -14.17 6.54 0.78
CA LEU A 106 -14.63 7.92 0.72
C LEU A 106 -15.34 8.16 -0.62
N PRO A 107 -16.59 7.68 -0.80
CA PRO A 107 -17.26 7.66 -2.09
C PRO A 107 -17.37 9.02 -2.78
N PHE A 108 -17.54 10.10 -2.00
CA PHE A 108 -17.59 11.47 -2.52
C PHE A 108 -16.35 11.86 -3.35
N LEU A 109 -15.17 11.26 -3.11
CA LEU A 109 -13.98 11.55 -3.92
C LEU A 109 -14.19 11.23 -5.40
N ALA A 110 -15.06 10.26 -5.75
CA ALA A 110 -15.37 9.94 -7.15
C ALA A 110 -16.06 11.09 -7.91
N GLU A 111 -16.57 12.09 -7.19
CA GLU A 111 -17.27 13.27 -7.71
C GLU A 111 -16.39 14.52 -7.81
N HIS A 112 -15.09 14.44 -7.52
CA HIS A 112 -14.12 15.49 -7.85
C HIS A 112 -13.20 14.99 -8.97
N GLN A 113 -13.58 15.25 -10.21
CA GLN A 113 -12.84 14.80 -11.39
C GLN A 113 -12.17 15.98 -12.11
N VAL A 114 -10.93 15.75 -12.56
CA VAL A 114 -10.18 16.72 -13.37
C VAL A 114 -9.60 16.01 -14.59
N TYR A 115 -9.83 16.54 -15.78
CA TYR A 115 -9.56 15.87 -17.06
C TYR A 115 -10.16 14.45 -17.15
N GLY A 116 -11.32 14.22 -16.51
CA GLY A 116 -11.98 12.91 -16.46
C GLY A 116 -11.28 11.86 -15.57
N MET A 117 -10.32 12.26 -14.74
CA MET A 117 -9.67 11.43 -13.72
C MET A 117 -10.16 11.82 -12.33
N VAL A 118 -10.37 10.86 -11.43
CA VAL A 118 -10.62 11.18 -10.02
C VAL A 118 -9.35 11.76 -9.40
N VAL A 119 -9.46 12.97 -8.85
CA VAL A 119 -8.34 13.69 -8.23
C VAL A 119 -8.71 14.09 -6.82
N VAL A 120 -7.84 13.84 -5.85
CA VAL A 120 -8.02 14.32 -4.48
C VAL A 120 -7.86 15.84 -4.46
N PRO A 121 -8.88 16.64 -4.07
CA PRO A 121 -8.81 18.09 -4.12
C PRO A 121 -7.83 18.65 -3.09
N GLY A 122 -7.23 19.81 -3.37
CA GLY A 122 -6.35 20.51 -2.43
C GLY A 122 -7.03 20.82 -1.08
N ALA A 123 -8.35 21.01 -1.10
CA ALA A 123 -9.17 21.21 0.09
C ALA A 123 -9.25 19.96 1.00
N PHE A 124 -9.14 18.75 0.43
CA PHE A 124 -9.06 17.52 1.21
C PHE A 124 -7.75 17.46 2.01
N TYR A 125 -6.64 17.88 1.42
CA TYR A 125 -5.35 17.98 2.12
C TYR A 125 -5.45 18.94 3.30
N LEU A 126 -6.00 20.15 3.09
CA LEU A 126 -6.21 21.12 4.17
C LEU A 126 -7.16 20.61 5.25
N ALA A 127 -8.26 19.94 4.91
CA ALA A 127 -9.17 19.34 5.88
C ALA A 127 -8.52 18.19 6.68
N LEU A 128 -7.62 17.41 6.08
CA LEU A 128 -6.80 16.41 6.78
C LEU A 128 -5.79 17.09 7.71
N ILE A 129 -5.11 18.15 7.26
CA ILE A 129 -4.18 18.95 8.06
C ILE A 129 -4.89 19.56 9.28
N LEU A 130 -6.08 20.15 9.10
CA LEU A 130 -6.92 20.62 10.20
C LEU A 130 -7.36 19.49 11.13
N SER A 131 -7.65 18.29 10.62
CA SER A 131 -8.03 17.12 11.44
C SER A 131 -6.85 16.57 12.27
N GLY A 132 -5.61 16.71 11.78
CA GLY A 132 -4.39 16.47 12.55
C GLY A 132 -4.16 17.56 13.59
N ALA A 133 -4.34 18.84 13.22
CA ALA A 133 -4.21 19.98 14.11
C ALA A 133 -5.21 19.92 15.27
N ASP A 134 -6.48 19.58 15.03
CA ASP A 134 -7.51 19.36 16.07
C ASP A 134 -7.07 18.33 17.13
N LEU A 135 -6.40 17.25 16.70
CA LEU A 135 -5.84 16.21 17.58
C LEU A 135 -4.53 16.63 18.30
N LEU A 136 -3.71 17.50 17.70
CA LEU A 136 -2.50 18.07 18.35
C LEU A 136 -2.84 19.19 19.32
N PHE A 137 -3.94 19.90 19.06
CA PHE A 137 -4.28 21.17 19.69
C PHE A 137 -5.48 21.07 20.63
N ASP A 138 -5.97 19.86 20.92
CA ASP A 138 -7.06 19.57 21.85
C ASP A 138 -8.37 20.29 21.49
N GLY A 139 -8.65 20.44 20.19
CA GLY A 139 -9.79 21.21 19.66
C GLY A 139 -9.66 22.73 19.76
N VAL A 140 -8.49 23.27 20.11
CA VAL A 140 -8.23 24.72 20.06
C VAL A 140 -8.04 25.17 18.61
N ALA A 141 -8.65 26.32 18.29
CA ALA A 141 -8.48 27.03 17.02
C ALA A 141 -7.02 27.11 16.57
N CYS A 142 -6.77 27.05 15.27
CA CYS A 142 -5.42 26.92 14.72
C CYS A 142 -5.18 27.80 13.49
N VAL A 143 -3.89 28.00 13.23
CA VAL A 143 -3.41 28.59 11.98
C VAL A 143 -2.56 27.57 11.23
N VAL A 144 -2.69 27.56 9.91
CA VAL A 144 -1.85 26.81 8.96
C VAL A 144 -1.28 27.84 7.97
N GLU A 145 0.04 27.90 7.82
CA GLU A 145 0.77 28.96 7.10
C GLU A 145 1.76 28.39 6.08
N ASP A 146 2.20 29.22 5.14
CA ASP A 146 3.20 28.90 4.12
C ASP A 146 2.85 27.64 3.29
N VAL A 147 1.56 27.41 3.00
CA VAL A 147 1.10 26.15 2.40
C VAL A 147 1.38 26.13 0.91
N VAL A 148 2.06 25.08 0.45
CA VAL A 148 2.32 24.78 -0.97
C VAL A 148 1.79 23.39 -1.30
N LEU A 149 1.13 23.26 -2.44
CA LEU A 149 0.55 22.02 -2.96
C LEU A 149 1.33 21.58 -4.22
N PRO A 150 2.49 20.90 -4.09
CA PRO A 150 3.37 20.63 -5.22
C PRO A 150 2.81 19.64 -6.25
N GLN A 151 2.00 18.65 -5.85
CA GLN A 151 1.51 17.62 -6.77
C GLN A 151 0.13 17.05 -6.39
N ALA A 152 -0.78 17.00 -7.37
CA ALA A 152 -2.10 16.39 -7.23
C ALA A 152 -2.02 14.85 -7.09
N LEU A 153 -2.98 14.24 -6.39
CA LEU A 153 -3.12 12.80 -6.26
C LEU A 153 -4.28 12.31 -7.13
N ALA A 154 -3.98 11.71 -8.27
CA ALA A 154 -4.96 10.96 -9.04
C ALA A 154 -5.23 9.59 -8.39
N LEU A 155 -6.48 9.16 -8.37
CA LEU A 155 -6.89 7.82 -7.93
C LEU A 155 -7.46 7.04 -9.11
N GLU A 156 -6.93 5.84 -9.35
CA GLU A 156 -7.58 4.86 -10.22
C GLU A 156 -8.79 4.23 -9.49
N ALA A 157 -9.75 3.69 -10.25
CA ALA A 157 -10.94 3.05 -9.68
C ALA A 157 -10.57 1.92 -8.70
N ALA A 158 -11.08 2.01 -7.46
CA ALA A 158 -10.77 1.10 -6.35
C ALA A 158 -9.28 1.02 -5.93
N GLN A 159 -8.42 1.95 -6.36
CA GLN A 159 -7.04 2.02 -5.87
C GLN A 159 -7.01 2.59 -4.45
N GLU A 160 -6.40 1.85 -3.52
CA GLU A 160 -6.09 2.34 -2.18
C GLU A 160 -4.77 3.12 -2.16
N ARG A 161 -4.77 4.24 -1.43
CA ARG A 161 -3.58 5.03 -1.08
C ARG A 161 -3.54 5.26 0.42
N VAL A 162 -2.35 5.32 0.99
CA VAL A 162 -2.13 5.79 2.36
C VAL A 162 -1.54 7.18 2.28
N LEU A 163 -2.28 8.17 2.79
CA LEU A 163 -1.75 9.50 3.09
C LEU A 163 -1.11 9.47 4.49
N GLN A 164 0.06 10.07 4.62
CA GLN A 164 0.75 10.30 5.89
C GLN A 164 1.04 11.80 6.02
N LEU A 165 0.49 12.41 7.06
CA LEU A 165 0.82 13.76 7.50
C LEU A 165 1.86 13.66 8.61
N VAL A 166 3.10 14.03 8.32
CA VAL A 166 4.18 14.15 9.31
C VAL A 166 4.19 15.58 9.82
N VAL A 167 4.06 15.77 11.13
CA VAL A 167 4.13 17.09 11.80
C VAL A 167 5.33 17.11 12.75
N THR A 168 6.23 18.07 12.58
CA THR A 168 7.52 18.14 13.30
C THR A 168 7.60 19.43 14.12
N ALA A 169 7.80 19.31 15.43
CA ALA A 169 7.82 20.47 16.33
C ALA A 169 9.11 21.30 16.19
N GLU A 170 8.97 22.63 16.00
CA GLU A 170 10.11 23.54 15.82
C GLU A 170 10.65 24.07 17.17
N GLY A 171 11.52 23.29 17.80
CA GLY A 171 12.29 23.72 18.98
C GLY A 171 11.52 23.63 20.31
N SER A 172 12.05 24.32 21.34
CA SER A 172 11.46 24.35 22.70
C SER A 172 10.59 25.57 22.98
N ASP A 173 10.85 26.69 22.28
CA ASP A 173 10.37 28.02 22.67
C ASP A 173 9.26 28.55 21.74
N THR A 174 9.04 27.90 20.59
CA THR A 174 8.05 28.29 19.57
C THR A 174 6.97 27.23 19.41
N PRO A 175 5.67 27.55 19.59
CA PRO A 175 4.56 26.60 19.45
C PRO A 175 4.15 26.40 17.96
N VAL A 176 5.16 26.36 17.07
CA VAL A 176 5.01 26.16 15.63
C VAL A 176 5.53 24.78 15.27
N SER A 177 4.90 24.13 14.30
CA SER A 177 5.36 22.87 13.74
C SER A 177 5.34 22.94 12.22
N THR A 178 6.39 22.46 11.56
CA THR A 178 6.34 22.19 10.13
C THR A 178 5.52 20.93 9.86
N PHE A 179 4.95 20.82 8.65
CA PHE A 179 4.32 19.60 8.21
C PHE A 179 4.61 19.26 6.75
N GLU A 180 4.61 17.96 6.47
CA GLU A 180 4.67 17.38 5.14
C GLU A 180 3.54 16.34 5.02
N LEU A 181 2.74 16.43 3.96
CA LEU A 181 1.71 15.46 3.61
C LEU A 181 2.13 14.74 2.34
N ALA A 182 2.43 13.45 2.46
CA ALA A 182 2.78 12.58 1.34
C ALA A 182 1.81 11.41 1.21
N SER A 183 1.78 10.75 0.05
CA SER A 183 1.16 9.43 -0.11
C SER A 183 2.16 8.36 -0.52
N THR A 184 1.83 7.13 -0.13
CA THR A 184 2.49 5.92 -0.63
C THR A 184 1.45 4.99 -1.25
N ALA A 185 1.90 4.14 -2.19
CA ALA A 185 1.11 3.03 -2.66
C ALA A 185 1.14 1.90 -1.62
N ASP A 186 0.01 1.19 -1.42
CA ASP A 186 -0.12 0.14 -0.40
C ASP A 186 0.79 -1.09 -0.62
N LYS A 187 1.44 -1.18 -1.79
CA LYS A 187 2.50 -2.15 -2.06
C LYS A 187 3.84 -1.62 -1.55
N ALA A 188 4.42 -2.33 -0.58
CA ALA A 188 5.74 -2.03 -0.03
C ALA A 188 6.80 -1.84 -1.14
N GLY A 189 7.49 -0.70 -1.12
CA GLY A 189 8.43 -0.28 -2.18
C GLY A 189 7.83 0.62 -3.26
N GLY A 190 6.56 1.03 -3.15
CA GLY A 190 6.01 2.11 -3.96
C GLY A 190 6.71 3.44 -3.69
N ALA A 191 6.88 4.27 -4.73
CA ALA A 191 7.45 5.61 -4.59
C ALA A 191 6.52 6.51 -3.75
N GLU A 192 7.13 7.33 -2.90
CA GLU A 192 6.48 8.37 -2.12
C GLU A 192 6.17 9.59 -3.01
N GLN A 193 5.03 10.24 -2.78
CA GLN A 193 4.60 11.42 -3.52
C GLN A 193 4.18 12.52 -2.55
N LEU A 194 4.86 13.68 -2.61
CA LEU A 194 4.56 14.84 -1.77
C LEU A 194 3.36 15.64 -2.31
N HIS A 195 2.41 15.99 -1.45
CA HIS A 195 1.13 16.60 -1.81
C HIS A 195 0.88 17.96 -1.18
N ALA A 196 1.33 18.17 0.07
CA ALA A 196 1.29 19.47 0.72
C ALA A 196 2.50 19.64 1.66
N THR A 197 2.97 20.87 1.80
CA THR A 197 3.96 21.29 2.81
C THR A 197 3.53 22.60 3.43
N GLY A 198 3.90 22.87 4.68
CA GLY A 198 3.67 24.17 5.31
C GLY A 198 4.00 24.16 6.80
N ARG A 199 3.37 25.06 7.55
CA ARG A 199 3.54 25.24 8.99
C ARG A 199 2.19 25.29 9.69
N MET A 200 2.12 24.93 10.96
CA MET A 200 0.90 25.04 11.78
C MET A 200 1.21 25.47 13.22
N ALA A 201 0.26 26.16 13.86
CA ALA A 201 0.35 26.56 15.26
C ALA A 201 -1.05 26.68 15.92
N ARG A 202 -1.09 26.64 17.26
CA ARG A 202 -2.30 27.03 18.02
C ARG A 202 -2.55 28.52 17.83
N LEU A 203 -3.80 28.92 17.58
CA LEU A 203 -4.18 30.31 17.40
C LEU A 203 -4.15 31.04 18.76
N THR A 204 -3.28 32.03 18.89
CA THR A 204 -3.08 32.80 20.13
C THR A 204 -3.78 34.16 20.14
N ASP A 205 -3.98 34.78 18.97
CA ASP A 205 -4.82 35.96 18.77
C ASP A 205 -6.11 35.54 18.06
N ASN A 206 -7.25 35.76 18.72
CA ASN A 206 -8.57 35.35 18.23
C ASN A 206 -9.38 36.53 17.69
N ALA A 207 -8.70 37.53 17.10
CA ALA A 207 -9.34 38.61 16.35
C ALA A 207 -10.09 38.05 15.12
N LEU A 208 -11.43 38.04 15.20
CA LEU A 208 -12.30 37.61 14.11
C LEU A 208 -12.42 38.70 13.03
N PRO A 209 -12.34 38.36 11.72
CA PRO A 209 -12.65 39.29 10.64
C PRO A 209 -14.10 39.79 10.72
N LEU A 210 -14.31 41.12 10.70
CA LEU A 210 -15.65 41.69 10.74
C LEU A 210 -16.29 41.73 9.34
N VAL A 211 -16.89 40.61 8.92
CA VAL A 211 -17.71 40.58 7.70
C VAL A 211 -19.11 41.13 8.00
N THR A 212 -19.58 42.09 7.20
CA THR A 212 -20.97 42.57 7.24
C THR A 212 -21.67 42.15 5.95
N LEU A 213 -22.45 41.07 5.99
CA LEU A 213 -23.10 40.45 4.83
C LEU A 213 -23.83 41.48 3.94
N GLU A 214 -24.64 42.35 4.56
CA GLU A 214 -25.37 43.43 3.88
C GLU A 214 -24.46 44.37 3.08
N ARG A 215 -23.27 44.71 3.61
CA ARG A 215 -22.33 45.64 2.96
C ARG A 215 -21.60 45.00 1.79
N VAL A 216 -21.30 43.69 1.88
CA VAL A 216 -20.71 42.93 0.76
C VAL A 216 -21.76 42.77 -0.33
N ARG A 217 -22.98 42.37 0.03
CA ARG A 217 -24.10 42.20 -0.90
C ARG A 217 -24.53 43.51 -1.58
N ALA A 218 -24.36 44.67 -0.92
CA ALA A 218 -24.58 45.97 -1.55
C ALA A 218 -23.53 46.34 -2.63
N ARG A 219 -22.44 45.58 -2.77
CA ARG A 219 -21.45 45.71 -3.87
C ARG A 219 -21.58 44.64 -4.93
N CYS A 220 -21.83 43.39 -4.51
CA CYS A 220 -22.04 42.26 -5.42
C CYS A 220 -23.47 42.29 -6.00
N ASP A 221 -23.68 43.09 -7.04
CA ASP A 221 -24.99 43.34 -7.65
C ASP A 221 -25.30 42.40 -8.83
N HIS A 222 -24.29 41.92 -9.54
CA HIS A 222 -24.45 40.92 -10.60
C HIS A 222 -24.65 39.52 -10.01
N ALA A 223 -25.75 38.84 -10.36
CA ALA A 223 -26.03 37.47 -9.92
C ALA A 223 -25.58 36.46 -10.99
N LEU A 224 -24.94 35.37 -10.56
CA LEU A 224 -24.61 34.22 -11.39
C LEU A 224 -25.40 32.99 -10.94
N ASP A 225 -25.82 32.18 -11.91
CA ASP A 225 -26.47 30.89 -11.64
C ASP A 225 -25.42 29.84 -11.23
N PRO A 226 -25.60 29.10 -10.12
CA PRO A 226 -24.75 27.95 -9.79
C PRO A 226 -24.67 26.90 -10.90
N GLU A 227 -25.73 26.65 -11.68
CA GLU A 227 -25.68 25.71 -12.81
C GLU A 227 -24.75 26.23 -13.92
N GLU A 228 -24.75 27.53 -14.21
CA GLU A 228 -23.81 28.15 -15.15
C GLU A 228 -22.35 28.05 -14.65
N LEU A 229 -22.12 28.20 -13.35
CA LEU A 229 -20.79 28.02 -12.76
C LEU A 229 -20.28 26.58 -12.92
N TYR A 230 -21.11 25.58 -12.61
CA TYR A 230 -20.69 24.17 -12.73
C TYR A 230 -20.54 23.73 -14.19
N HIS A 231 -21.35 24.25 -15.13
CA HIS A 231 -21.10 24.08 -16.56
C HIS A 231 -19.77 24.73 -17.00
N LEU A 232 -19.45 25.94 -16.52
CA LEU A 232 -18.20 26.63 -16.81
C LEU A 232 -16.97 25.84 -16.31
N PHE A 233 -17.05 25.23 -15.13
CA PHE A 233 -16.02 24.32 -14.62
C PHE A 233 -15.80 23.09 -15.53
N ALA A 234 -16.87 22.47 -16.04
CA ALA A 234 -16.75 21.38 -17.00
C ALA A 234 -16.08 21.83 -18.32
N THR A 235 -16.28 23.07 -18.76
CA THR A 235 -15.53 23.62 -19.92
C THR A 235 -14.02 23.70 -19.64
N LEU A 236 -13.62 23.93 -18.38
CA LEU A 236 -12.25 23.89 -17.87
C LEU A 236 -11.79 22.48 -17.45
N ARG A 237 -12.56 21.42 -17.75
CA ARG A 237 -12.29 20.02 -17.40
C ARG A 237 -12.22 19.76 -15.89
N ILE A 238 -12.97 20.51 -15.10
CA ILE A 238 -13.25 20.21 -13.68
C ILE A 238 -14.72 19.77 -13.60
N ASP A 239 -14.94 18.47 -13.43
CA ASP A 239 -16.26 17.86 -13.41
C ASP A 239 -16.62 17.53 -11.95
N LEU A 240 -17.51 18.34 -11.36
CA LEU A 240 -17.91 18.26 -9.94
C LEU A 240 -19.32 17.68 -9.78
N GLY A 241 -19.44 16.57 -9.04
CA GLY A 241 -20.72 15.95 -8.69
C GLY A 241 -21.37 16.55 -7.43
N PRO A 242 -22.60 16.12 -7.08
CA PRO A 242 -23.43 16.71 -6.03
C PRO A 242 -22.75 16.98 -4.69
N HIS A 243 -21.88 16.09 -4.20
CA HIS A 243 -21.16 16.28 -2.93
C HIS A 243 -20.21 17.49 -2.92
N PHE A 244 -19.85 18.01 -4.10
CA PHE A 244 -19.05 19.22 -4.29
C PHE A 244 -19.87 20.46 -4.69
N GLN A 245 -21.16 20.31 -5.00
CA GLN A 245 -22.04 21.39 -5.43
C GLN A 245 -22.73 22.09 -4.24
N TRP A 246 -21.94 22.79 -3.42
CA TRP A 246 -22.43 23.55 -2.25
C TRP A 246 -23.04 24.91 -2.62
N CYS A 247 -22.67 25.50 -3.75
CA CYS A 247 -23.15 26.81 -4.16
C CYS A 247 -24.66 26.77 -4.44
N ARG A 248 -25.40 27.75 -3.91
CA ARG A 248 -26.85 27.88 -4.07
C ARG A 248 -27.31 29.22 -4.62
N ALA A 249 -26.46 30.23 -4.54
CA ALA A 249 -26.54 31.47 -5.31
C ALA A 249 -25.20 32.21 -5.18
N ILE A 250 -24.80 32.89 -6.24
CA ILE A 250 -23.50 33.56 -6.36
C ILE A 250 -23.75 34.99 -6.84
N TRP A 251 -22.97 35.93 -6.33
CA TRP A 251 -22.97 37.34 -6.74
C TRP A 251 -21.55 37.85 -6.92
N THR A 252 -21.30 38.63 -7.96
CA THR A 252 -19.98 39.17 -8.30
C THR A 252 -20.00 40.70 -8.37
N HIS A 253 -18.82 41.30 -8.26
CA HIS A 253 -18.55 42.70 -8.55
C HIS A 253 -17.29 42.76 -9.44
N GLY A 254 -17.51 42.53 -10.74
CA GLY A 254 -16.45 42.20 -11.71
C GLY A 254 -15.67 40.93 -11.33
N SER A 255 -14.48 40.76 -11.88
CA SER A 255 -13.57 39.65 -11.54
C SER A 255 -12.88 39.75 -10.17
N GLN A 256 -13.17 40.77 -9.37
CA GLN A 256 -12.35 41.14 -8.20
C GLN A 256 -13.01 40.87 -6.84
N GLU A 257 -14.32 40.65 -6.78
CA GLU A 257 -15.04 40.36 -5.54
C GLU A 257 -16.25 39.46 -5.80
N VAL A 258 -16.44 38.45 -4.95
CA VAL A 258 -17.49 37.44 -5.06
C VAL A 258 -18.10 37.14 -3.68
N LEU A 259 -19.41 37.02 -3.63
CA LEU A 259 -20.17 36.54 -2.48
C LEU A 259 -21.00 35.33 -2.90
N ALA A 260 -20.90 34.21 -2.19
CA ALA A 260 -21.70 33.01 -2.43
C ALA A 260 -22.44 32.56 -1.16
N ARG A 261 -23.64 32.04 -1.36
CA ARG A 261 -24.45 31.36 -0.34
C ARG A 261 -24.30 29.85 -0.52
N LEU A 262 -23.91 29.15 0.54
CA LEU A 262 -23.65 27.72 0.57
C LEU A 262 -24.66 26.97 1.44
N GLU A 263 -25.07 25.79 0.97
CA GLU A 263 -25.82 24.81 1.74
C GLU A 263 -25.13 23.43 1.62
N ARG A 264 -25.25 22.58 2.64
CA ARG A 264 -24.81 21.18 2.55
C ARG A 264 -25.61 20.44 1.46
N PRO A 265 -24.97 19.73 0.51
CA PRO A 265 -25.65 18.84 -0.43
C PRO A 265 -26.50 17.78 0.29
N THR A 266 -27.68 17.47 -0.25
CA THR A 266 -28.62 16.51 0.33
C THR A 266 -28.09 15.08 0.39
N GLU A 267 -27.11 14.78 -0.46
CA GLU A 267 -26.44 13.50 -0.62
C GLU A 267 -25.38 13.30 0.48
N LEU A 268 -24.85 14.40 1.04
CA LEU A 268 -23.82 14.39 2.07
C LEU A 268 -24.45 14.23 3.46
N LEU A 269 -24.81 12.99 3.80
CA LEU A 269 -25.60 12.64 4.99
C LEU A 269 -24.94 12.94 6.34
N ASP A 270 -23.60 12.95 6.42
CA ASP A 270 -22.87 13.20 7.67
C ASP A 270 -21.59 14.02 7.44
N VAL A 271 -21.36 14.98 8.33
CA VAL A 271 -20.20 15.88 8.40
C VAL A 271 -19.67 16.02 9.84
N ALA A 272 -20.14 15.21 10.78
CA ALA A 272 -19.72 15.25 12.17
C ALA A 272 -18.25 14.86 12.36
N GLY A 273 -17.55 15.55 13.27
CA GLY A 273 -16.14 15.28 13.57
C GLY A 273 -15.13 15.78 12.52
N TYR A 274 -15.57 16.47 11.47
CA TYR A 274 -14.70 17.24 10.57
C TYR A 274 -14.55 18.69 11.10
N PRO A 275 -13.33 19.24 11.25
CA PRO A 275 -13.14 20.68 11.55
C PRO A 275 -13.71 21.57 10.44
N LEU A 276 -13.43 21.21 9.19
CA LEU A 276 -14.10 21.63 7.96
C LEU A 276 -14.24 20.39 7.07
N PHE A 277 -15.39 20.22 6.42
CA PHE A 277 -15.58 19.11 5.48
C PHE A 277 -14.83 19.40 4.16
N PRO A 278 -14.15 18.42 3.52
CA PRO A 278 -13.35 18.63 2.31
C PRO A 278 -14.04 19.41 1.20
N SER A 279 -15.28 19.10 0.86
CA SER A 279 -15.99 19.79 -0.22
C SER A 279 -16.59 21.15 0.16
N LEU A 280 -16.78 21.44 1.45
CA LEU A 280 -17.10 22.80 1.94
C LEU A 280 -15.88 23.73 1.77
N LEU A 281 -14.69 23.22 2.11
CA LEU A 281 -13.45 23.97 1.91
C LEU A 281 -13.10 24.07 0.41
N ASP A 282 -13.48 23.08 -0.40
CA ASP A 282 -13.37 23.16 -1.86
C ASP A 282 -14.32 24.21 -2.46
N ALA A 283 -15.55 24.32 -1.95
CA ALA A 283 -16.47 25.38 -2.35
C ALA A 283 -15.90 26.79 -2.11
N CYS A 284 -15.08 26.98 -1.07
CA CYS A 284 -14.35 28.24 -0.87
C CYS A 284 -13.36 28.53 -2.02
N PHE A 285 -12.75 27.50 -2.63
CA PHE A 285 -11.91 27.66 -3.83
C PHE A 285 -12.76 27.90 -5.09
N GLN A 286 -13.85 27.15 -5.27
CA GLN A 286 -14.78 27.31 -6.40
C GLN A 286 -15.27 28.77 -6.55
N VAL A 287 -15.54 29.45 -5.43
CA VAL A 287 -15.95 30.87 -5.43
C VAL A 287 -14.86 31.81 -5.96
N THR A 288 -13.57 31.52 -5.74
CA THR A 288 -12.47 32.29 -6.34
C THR A 288 -12.35 32.05 -7.85
N LEU A 289 -12.65 30.83 -8.31
CA LEU A 289 -12.66 30.50 -9.73
C LEU A 289 -13.84 31.15 -10.46
N ALA A 290 -15.00 31.27 -9.81
CA ALA A 290 -16.14 32.04 -10.32
C ALA A 290 -15.76 33.51 -10.61
N GLY A 291 -15.05 34.15 -9.66
CA GLY A 291 -14.56 35.52 -9.83
C GLY A 291 -13.51 35.65 -10.92
N ALA A 292 -12.51 34.77 -10.93
CA ALA A 292 -11.43 34.80 -11.92
C ALA A 292 -11.90 34.67 -13.39
N LEU A 293 -13.10 34.13 -13.61
CA LEU A 293 -13.68 33.91 -14.94
C LEU A 293 -14.75 34.95 -15.34
N ALA A 294 -15.17 35.82 -14.42
CA ALA A 294 -16.28 36.76 -14.64
C ALA A 294 -16.03 37.78 -15.77
N ASP A 295 -14.76 38.09 -16.08
CA ASP A 295 -14.38 39.00 -17.17
C ASP A 295 -14.27 38.29 -18.55
N GLY A 296 -14.59 37.00 -18.65
CA GLY A 296 -14.91 36.31 -19.90
C GLY A 296 -13.77 35.60 -20.66
N GLU A 297 -12.50 35.74 -20.25
CA GLU A 297 -11.39 34.94 -20.81
C GLU A 297 -11.12 33.67 -19.99
N ALA A 298 -11.70 32.55 -20.41
CA ALA A 298 -11.39 31.24 -19.84
C ALA A 298 -9.92 30.85 -20.15
N PRO A 299 -9.11 30.42 -19.16
CA PRO A 299 -7.73 30.00 -19.39
C PRO A 299 -7.65 28.72 -20.25
N PRO A 300 -6.58 28.55 -21.04
CA PRO A 300 -6.42 27.38 -21.92
C PRO A 300 -6.06 26.07 -21.19
N GLU A 301 -5.77 26.17 -19.89
CA GLU A 301 -5.41 25.07 -18.99
C GLU A 301 -6.25 25.16 -17.72
N THR A 302 -6.51 24.03 -17.08
CA THR A 302 -7.27 23.97 -15.83
C THR A 302 -6.55 24.72 -14.71
N LEU A 303 -7.26 25.56 -13.97
CA LEU A 303 -6.73 26.18 -12.75
C LEU A 303 -6.90 25.23 -11.57
N LEU A 304 -5.81 24.93 -10.87
CA LEU A 304 -5.79 24.09 -9.67
C LEU A 304 -5.23 24.85 -8.46
N PRO A 305 -5.70 24.56 -7.22
CA PRO A 305 -5.09 25.07 -5.99
C PRO A 305 -3.58 24.77 -5.94
N PHE A 306 -2.75 25.81 -5.72
CA PHE A 306 -1.29 25.67 -5.69
C PHE A 306 -0.65 26.18 -4.39
N ALA A 307 -1.09 27.32 -3.86
CA ALA A 307 -0.51 27.88 -2.64
C ALA A 307 -1.53 28.65 -1.79
N LEU A 308 -1.24 28.80 -0.51
CA LEU A 308 -2.06 29.55 0.45
C LEU A 308 -1.15 30.12 1.55
N GLU A 309 -1.09 31.45 1.66
CA GLU A 309 -0.17 32.10 2.61
C GLU A 309 -0.60 31.86 4.06
N ARG A 310 -1.92 31.90 4.33
CA ARG A 310 -2.48 31.58 5.66
C ARG A 310 -3.91 31.06 5.60
N LEU A 311 -4.20 29.97 6.31
CA LEU A 311 -5.52 29.50 6.71
C LEU A 311 -5.66 29.65 8.22
N THR A 312 -6.67 30.38 8.69
CA THR A 312 -7.04 30.44 10.11
C THR A 312 -8.37 29.72 10.28
N TRP A 313 -8.40 28.70 11.14
CA TRP A 313 -9.61 27.95 11.52
C TRP A 313 -10.01 28.34 12.94
N TYR A 314 -11.20 28.94 13.08
CA TYR A 314 -11.68 29.53 14.34
C TYR A 314 -12.60 28.59 15.10
N GLN A 315 -13.45 27.84 14.39
CA GLN A 315 -14.44 26.92 14.94
C GLN A 315 -14.90 25.91 13.90
N THR A 316 -15.43 24.77 14.35
CA THR A 316 -16.13 23.82 13.48
C THR A 316 -17.27 24.49 12.71
N ALA A 317 -17.45 24.13 11.44
CA ALA A 317 -18.59 24.59 10.65
C ALA A 317 -19.92 24.11 11.26
N PRO A 318 -20.87 25.00 11.59
CA PRO A 318 -22.21 24.60 12.02
C PRO A 318 -23.01 24.02 10.85
N ASP A 319 -23.99 23.16 11.16
CA ASP A 319 -24.90 22.53 10.18
C ASP A 319 -26.07 23.47 9.84
N GLU A 320 -25.75 24.62 9.25
CA GLU A 320 -26.67 25.69 8.87
C GLU A 320 -26.27 26.37 7.54
N GLU A 321 -26.94 27.46 7.17
CA GLU A 321 -26.56 28.26 5.99
C GLU A 321 -25.23 28.97 6.20
N LEU A 322 -24.29 28.73 5.29
CA LEU A 322 -22.96 29.34 5.28
C LEU A 322 -22.81 30.31 4.11
N TRP A 323 -21.90 31.25 4.26
CA TRP A 323 -21.58 32.27 3.27
C TRP A 323 -20.07 32.35 3.06
N VAL A 324 -19.67 32.54 1.82
CA VAL A 324 -18.28 32.76 1.42
C VAL A 324 -18.16 34.11 0.75
N HIS A 325 -17.25 34.95 1.26
CA HIS A 325 -16.85 36.21 0.65
C HIS A 325 -15.40 36.10 0.21
N ALA A 326 -15.15 36.26 -1.09
CA ALA A 326 -13.84 36.20 -1.71
C ALA A 326 -13.48 37.55 -2.36
N VAL A 327 -12.25 38.02 -2.17
CA VAL A 327 -11.74 39.26 -2.76
C VAL A 327 -10.37 38.99 -3.40
N ALA A 328 -10.21 39.40 -4.65
CA ALA A 328 -8.93 39.34 -5.33
C ALA A 328 -8.01 40.46 -4.83
N SER A 329 -6.75 40.14 -4.53
CA SER A 329 -5.70 41.14 -4.39
C SER A 329 -5.40 41.78 -5.76
N PRO A 330 -5.18 43.10 -5.83
CA PRO A 330 -4.83 43.76 -7.08
C PRO A 330 -3.53 43.17 -7.65
N PRO A 331 -3.44 42.97 -8.99
CA PRO A 331 -2.30 42.31 -9.61
C PRO A 331 -1.00 43.08 -9.33
N SER A 332 0.03 42.35 -8.89
CA SER A 332 1.32 42.96 -8.61
C SER A 332 1.96 43.51 -9.89
N THR A 333 2.78 44.56 -9.79
CA THR A 333 3.53 45.12 -10.93
C THR A 333 4.64 44.20 -11.47
N ARG A 334 4.69 42.94 -11.03
CA ARG A 334 5.65 41.90 -11.45
C ARG A 334 4.98 40.65 -12.04
N SER A 335 3.66 40.50 -11.92
CA SER A 335 2.89 39.33 -12.39
C SER A 335 2.16 39.65 -13.70
N SER A 336 2.48 38.95 -14.78
CA SER A 336 1.90 39.21 -16.11
C SER A 336 0.67 38.34 -16.39
N GLY A 337 -0.52 38.89 -16.16
CA GLY A 337 -1.81 38.30 -16.50
C GLY A 337 -2.48 37.54 -15.34
N ALA A 338 -3.72 37.09 -15.56
CA ALA A 338 -4.60 36.52 -14.54
C ALA A 338 -4.19 35.14 -13.97
N ARG A 339 -2.95 34.69 -14.21
CA ARG A 339 -2.46 33.35 -13.84
C ARG A 339 -1.96 33.23 -12.40
N ASP A 340 -1.65 34.36 -11.77
CA ASP A 340 -1.13 34.46 -10.39
C ASP A 340 -2.09 35.25 -9.49
N ALA A 341 -3.40 35.17 -9.75
CA ALA A 341 -4.41 35.87 -8.97
C ALA A 341 -4.46 35.35 -7.53
N ARG A 342 -4.26 36.26 -6.56
CA ARG A 342 -4.30 35.98 -5.12
C ARG A 342 -5.66 36.33 -4.56
N TRP A 343 -6.22 35.47 -3.73
CA TRP A 343 -7.55 35.63 -3.15
C TRP A 343 -7.53 35.55 -1.62
N ASP A 344 -8.21 36.49 -0.99
CA ASP A 344 -8.58 36.42 0.42
C ASP A 344 -10.04 35.97 0.51
N VAL A 345 -10.31 34.92 1.29
CA VAL A 345 -11.60 34.22 1.33
C VAL A 345 -12.04 34.01 2.78
N THR A 346 -13.20 34.55 3.17
CA THR A 346 -13.78 34.35 4.51
C THR A 346 -15.03 33.48 4.42
N LEU A 347 -15.06 32.39 5.20
CA LEU A 347 -16.21 31.52 5.41
C LEU A 347 -16.89 31.89 6.73
N PHE A 348 -18.16 32.25 6.69
CA PHE A 348 -18.92 32.75 7.84
C PHE A 348 -20.38 32.28 7.81
N THR A 349 -21.06 32.34 8.95
CA THR A 349 -22.49 31.99 9.07
C THR A 349 -23.39 33.16 8.65
N ALA A 350 -24.69 32.91 8.44
CA ALA A 350 -25.66 33.97 8.19
C ALA A 350 -25.71 35.06 9.31
N SER A 351 -25.24 34.76 10.53
CA SER A 351 -25.13 35.73 11.63
C SER A 351 -23.85 36.59 11.61
N GLY A 352 -22.92 36.33 10.68
CA GLY A 352 -21.63 37.01 10.59
C GLY A 352 -20.52 36.39 11.44
N ALA A 353 -20.76 35.25 12.11
CA ALA A 353 -19.70 34.55 12.84
C ALA A 353 -18.75 33.85 11.86
N VAL A 354 -17.45 34.17 11.92
CA VAL A 354 -16.43 33.59 11.02
C VAL A 354 -16.06 32.19 11.48
N VAL A 355 -16.10 31.24 10.55
CA VAL A 355 -15.72 29.83 10.73
C VAL A 355 -14.24 29.64 10.36
N ALA A 356 -13.84 30.18 9.21
CA ALA A 356 -12.47 30.14 8.71
C ALA A 356 -12.14 31.35 7.82
N ALA A 357 -10.87 31.73 7.75
CA ALA A 357 -10.36 32.74 6.84
C ALA A 357 -9.09 32.26 6.12
N LEU A 358 -9.03 32.45 4.81
CA LEU A 358 -7.91 32.14 3.94
C LEU A 358 -7.35 33.46 3.41
N HIS A 359 -6.04 33.64 3.41
CA HIS A 359 -5.35 34.81 2.88
C HIS A 359 -4.28 34.41 1.86
N GLY A 360 -4.20 35.17 0.77
CA GLY A 360 -3.22 34.94 -0.30
C GLY A 360 -3.39 33.60 -1.04
N PHE A 361 -4.60 33.03 -1.10
CA PHE A 361 -4.91 31.80 -1.83
C PHE A 361 -4.58 31.96 -3.32
N GLN A 362 -3.90 30.98 -3.90
CA GLN A 362 -3.43 31.01 -5.28
C GLN A 362 -3.79 29.71 -6.00
N MET A 363 -4.50 29.85 -7.12
CA MET A 363 -4.62 28.81 -8.13
C MET A 363 -3.56 29.00 -9.20
N ARG A 364 -3.16 27.93 -9.89
CA ARG A 364 -2.22 27.96 -11.00
C ARG A 364 -2.71 27.08 -12.15
N ALA A 365 -2.44 27.51 -13.38
CA ALA A 365 -2.66 26.72 -14.58
C ALA A 365 -1.87 25.40 -14.53
N ALA A 366 -2.53 24.30 -14.88
CA ALA A 366 -1.97 22.95 -14.88
C ALA A 366 -2.48 22.13 -16.07
N PRO A 367 -1.60 21.66 -16.98
CA PRO A 367 -1.99 20.73 -18.03
C PRO A 367 -2.23 19.32 -17.45
N ALA A 368 -2.98 18.47 -18.17
CA ALA A 368 -3.32 17.11 -17.73
C ALA A 368 -2.12 16.23 -17.32
N SER A 369 -0.94 16.46 -17.93
CA SER A 369 0.31 15.78 -17.60
C SER A 369 0.83 16.07 -16.18
N ALA A 370 0.44 17.19 -15.58
CA ALA A 370 0.76 17.51 -14.18
C ALA A 370 -0.02 16.64 -13.19
N ILE A 371 -1.19 16.11 -13.59
CA ILE A 371 -2.06 15.27 -12.75
C ILE A 371 -1.67 13.79 -12.86
N THR A 372 -1.35 13.30 -14.07
CA THR A 372 -0.87 11.91 -14.25
C THR A 372 0.50 11.66 -13.64
N GLY A 373 1.28 12.73 -13.43
CA GLY A 373 2.67 12.66 -13.01
C GLY A 373 3.57 11.99 -14.05
N SER A 374 4.85 11.78 -13.69
CA SER A 374 5.84 11.08 -14.53
C SER A 374 5.70 9.55 -14.47
N GLN A 375 4.47 9.03 -14.38
CA GLN A 375 4.25 7.62 -14.68
C GLN A 375 4.49 7.40 -16.17
N VAL A 376 5.34 6.44 -16.51
CA VAL A 376 5.43 5.96 -17.90
C VAL A 376 4.04 5.45 -18.28
N ARG A 377 3.38 6.14 -19.21
CA ARG A 377 2.02 5.80 -19.63
C ARG A 377 1.98 4.31 -20.00
N ASN A 378 1.01 3.55 -19.49
CA ASN A 378 0.88 2.14 -19.86
C ASN A 378 0.70 1.96 -21.38
N GLU A 379 0.21 2.99 -22.06
CA GLU A 379 0.19 3.15 -23.54
C GLU A 379 1.56 3.04 -24.21
N TRP A 380 2.65 3.36 -23.51
CA TRP A 380 4.04 3.26 -23.99
C TRP A 380 4.67 1.90 -23.66
N LEU A 381 4.06 1.11 -22.75
CA LEU A 381 4.56 -0.21 -22.34
C LEU A 381 3.97 -1.32 -23.22
N GLN A 382 4.60 -1.55 -24.37
CA GLN A 382 4.16 -2.61 -25.29
C GLN A 382 4.48 -4.01 -24.73
N THR A 383 3.42 -4.80 -24.52
CA THR A 383 3.54 -6.25 -24.29
C THR A 383 3.62 -7.00 -25.62
N LEU A 384 4.53 -7.98 -25.70
CA LEU A 384 4.74 -8.81 -26.89
C LEU A 384 3.62 -9.86 -27.00
N ALA A 385 2.48 -9.43 -27.52
CA ALA A 385 1.26 -10.23 -27.66
C ALA A 385 1.39 -11.25 -28.81
N TRP A 386 1.86 -12.46 -28.48
CA TRP A 386 1.92 -13.60 -29.39
C TRP A 386 0.52 -14.01 -29.87
N GLN A 387 0.12 -13.52 -31.04
CA GLN A 387 -1.10 -13.96 -31.70
C GLN A 387 -0.91 -15.38 -32.27
N PRO A 388 -1.82 -16.33 -32.00
CA PRO A 388 -1.79 -17.65 -32.63
C PRO A 388 -2.05 -17.55 -34.13
N GLN A 389 -0.99 -17.43 -34.93
CA GLN A 389 -1.07 -17.67 -36.36
C GLN A 389 -1.25 -19.17 -36.59
N PRO A 390 -2.14 -19.60 -37.51
CA PRO A 390 -2.10 -20.98 -37.99
C PRO A 390 -0.72 -21.23 -38.61
N LEU A 391 -0.08 -22.34 -38.23
CA LEU A 391 1.15 -22.78 -38.88
C LEU A 391 0.88 -22.83 -40.40
N PRO A 392 1.77 -22.25 -41.25
CA PRO A 392 1.59 -22.32 -42.68
C PRO A 392 1.41 -23.78 -43.11
N THR A 393 0.28 -24.10 -43.74
CA THR A 393 0.02 -25.45 -44.26
C THR A 393 0.78 -25.67 -45.57
N GLU A 394 2.07 -25.38 -45.56
CA GLU A 394 3.01 -26.15 -46.35
C GLU A 394 2.82 -27.60 -45.92
N ARG A 395 2.33 -28.42 -46.85
CA ARG A 395 2.57 -29.85 -46.74
C ARG A 395 4.08 -30.00 -46.81
N ALA A 396 4.72 -30.32 -45.70
CA ALA A 396 6.07 -30.83 -45.73
C ALA A 396 6.07 -32.00 -46.72
N GLU A 397 6.74 -31.82 -47.86
CA GLU A 397 6.85 -32.88 -48.86
C GLU A 397 7.57 -34.04 -48.18
N VAL A 398 6.93 -35.21 -48.18
CA VAL A 398 7.54 -36.41 -47.58
C VAL A 398 8.79 -36.70 -48.40
N PRO A 399 9.98 -36.72 -47.80
CA PRO A 399 11.22 -36.90 -48.54
C PRO A 399 11.25 -38.29 -49.17
N ASP A 400 11.90 -38.41 -50.32
CA ASP A 400 12.03 -39.67 -51.07
C ASP A 400 12.76 -40.76 -50.24
N CYS A 401 13.52 -40.37 -49.22
CA CYS A 401 14.10 -41.26 -48.20
C CYS A 401 14.24 -40.56 -46.84
N TRP A 402 14.16 -41.33 -45.75
CA TRP A 402 14.47 -40.93 -44.38
C TRP A 402 15.78 -41.56 -43.89
N LEU A 403 16.76 -40.73 -43.50
CA LEU A 403 17.95 -41.18 -42.78
C LEU A 403 17.72 -41.03 -41.26
N LEU A 404 17.75 -42.15 -40.53
CA LEU A 404 17.48 -42.20 -39.10
C LEU A 404 18.76 -42.44 -38.29
N VAL A 405 19.05 -41.56 -37.34
CA VAL A 405 20.26 -41.61 -36.49
C VAL A 405 19.84 -41.70 -35.02
N GLY A 406 20.13 -42.82 -34.36
CA GLY A 406 19.76 -43.05 -32.94
C GLY A 406 18.26 -43.20 -32.63
N VAL A 407 17.39 -43.24 -33.66
CA VAL A 407 15.93 -43.17 -33.54
C VAL A 407 15.31 -44.45 -32.92
N PRO A 408 14.41 -44.34 -31.91
CA PRO A 408 13.69 -45.48 -31.35
C PRO A 408 12.83 -46.20 -32.39
N GLU A 409 12.76 -47.53 -32.31
CA GLU A 409 12.12 -48.37 -33.35
C GLU A 409 10.67 -48.00 -33.68
N ARG A 410 9.91 -47.51 -32.69
CA ARG A 410 8.53 -47.04 -32.91
C ARG A 410 8.47 -45.87 -33.89
N LEU A 411 9.29 -44.84 -33.68
CA LEU A 411 9.34 -43.68 -34.58
C LEU A 411 9.93 -44.06 -35.93
N ALA A 412 10.90 -44.98 -35.96
CA ALA A 412 11.42 -45.53 -37.20
C ALA A 412 10.36 -46.29 -38.02
N ALA A 413 9.47 -47.03 -37.37
CA ALA A 413 8.35 -47.73 -38.02
C ALA A 413 7.25 -46.77 -38.50
N GLU A 414 6.95 -45.72 -37.72
CA GLU A 414 6.01 -44.66 -38.10
C GLU A 414 6.52 -43.86 -39.33
N LEU A 415 7.83 -43.61 -39.44
CA LEU A 415 8.44 -42.97 -40.61
C LEU A 415 8.56 -43.90 -41.84
N ALA A 416 8.89 -45.18 -41.63
CA ALA A 416 8.96 -46.18 -42.72
C ALA A 416 7.63 -46.44 -43.42
N ALA A 417 6.50 -46.04 -42.81
CA ALA A 417 5.18 -46.06 -43.44
C ALA A 417 4.95 -44.90 -44.43
N THR A 418 5.87 -43.94 -44.53
CA THR A 418 5.75 -42.73 -45.36
C THR A 418 6.73 -42.72 -46.55
N ALA A 419 7.96 -43.18 -46.34
CA ALA A 419 9.01 -43.29 -47.35
C ALA A 419 10.05 -44.35 -46.93
N PRO A 420 10.92 -44.82 -47.85
CA PRO A 420 12.10 -45.64 -47.51
C PRO A 420 12.88 -45.10 -46.31
N VAL A 421 13.36 -46.01 -45.46
CA VAL A 421 14.12 -45.68 -44.24
C VAL A 421 15.48 -46.35 -44.30
N GLU A 422 16.53 -45.55 -44.14
CA GLU A 422 17.89 -46.01 -43.87
C GLU A 422 18.28 -45.67 -42.42
N ARG A 423 19.05 -46.53 -41.76
CA ARG A 423 19.48 -46.34 -40.36
C ARG A 423 20.99 -46.18 -40.31
N LEU A 424 21.47 -45.08 -39.75
CA LEU A 424 22.89 -44.84 -39.49
C LEU A 424 23.23 -45.09 -38.01
N PRO A 425 24.38 -45.71 -37.71
CA PRO A 425 24.97 -45.66 -36.37
C PRO A 425 25.22 -44.21 -35.91
N LEU A 426 25.37 -44.01 -34.60
CA LEU A 426 25.63 -42.68 -34.00
C LEU A 426 27.08 -42.21 -34.18
N ASP A 427 27.93 -43.08 -34.73
CA ASP A 427 29.38 -42.98 -34.85
C ASP A 427 29.89 -42.88 -36.30
N GLU A 428 28.99 -42.86 -37.30
CA GLU A 428 29.31 -42.63 -38.72
C GLU A 428 28.96 -41.20 -39.19
N ASP A 429 29.62 -40.73 -40.25
CA ASP A 429 29.43 -39.36 -40.77
C ASP A 429 28.11 -39.22 -41.53
N VAL A 430 27.12 -38.66 -40.84
CA VAL A 430 25.79 -38.29 -41.37
C VAL A 430 25.91 -37.50 -42.68
N SER A 431 26.89 -36.61 -42.80
CA SER A 431 27.08 -35.75 -43.99
C SER A 431 27.40 -36.57 -45.23
N GLN A 432 28.27 -37.58 -45.09
CA GLN A 432 28.68 -38.46 -46.18
C GLN A 432 27.53 -39.42 -46.57
N GLN A 433 26.73 -39.89 -45.61
CA GLN A 433 25.58 -40.74 -45.94
C GLN A 433 24.45 -39.94 -46.60
N VAL A 434 24.14 -38.73 -46.13
CA VAL A 434 23.18 -37.83 -46.79
C VAL A 434 23.62 -37.52 -48.23
N ALA A 435 24.89 -37.21 -48.45
CA ALA A 435 25.42 -36.97 -49.79
C ALA A 435 25.31 -38.20 -50.72
N THR A 436 25.47 -39.41 -50.16
CA THR A 436 25.31 -40.67 -50.90
C THR A 436 23.85 -40.93 -51.25
N LEU A 437 22.95 -40.77 -50.27
CA LEU A 437 21.50 -40.96 -50.46
C LEU A 437 20.91 -39.91 -51.42
N ALA A 438 21.39 -38.68 -51.41
CA ALA A 438 20.96 -37.62 -52.33
C ALA A 438 21.38 -37.85 -53.80
N MET A 439 22.21 -38.88 -54.09
CA MET A 439 22.45 -39.34 -55.47
C MET A 439 21.44 -40.42 -55.93
N GLN A 440 20.71 -41.03 -54.99
CA GLN A 440 19.73 -42.09 -55.24
C GLN A 440 18.28 -41.61 -55.08
N TYR A 441 18.06 -40.60 -54.24
CA TYR A 441 16.76 -40.06 -53.84
C TYR A 441 16.76 -38.55 -54.08
N GLY A 442 15.67 -37.99 -54.61
CA GLY A 442 15.58 -36.55 -54.95
C GLY A 442 15.61 -35.64 -53.72
N SER A 443 15.16 -36.17 -52.58
CA SER A 443 15.12 -35.51 -51.28
C SER A 443 15.39 -36.52 -50.15
N VAL A 444 16.15 -36.10 -49.13
CA VAL A 444 16.51 -36.95 -47.99
C VAL A 444 16.22 -36.19 -46.70
N GLY A 445 15.27 -36.68 -45.91
CA GLY A 445 14.98 -36.14 -44.57
C GLY A 445 15.84 -36.82 -43.52
N VAL A 446 16.46 -36.05 -42.64
CA VAL A 446 17.30 -36.59 -41.56
C VAL A 446 16.58 -36.47 -40.23
N VAL A 447 16.42 -37.58 -39.52
CA VAL A 447 15.84 -37.60 -38.16
C VAL A 447 16.90 -38.10 -37.19
N PHE A 448 17.42 -37.18 -36.37
CA PHE A 448 18.37 -37.46 -35.31
C PHE A 448 17.65 -37.55 -33.96
N TRP A 449 17.98 -38.57 -33.16
CA TRP A 449 17.49 -38.74 -31.79
C TRP A 449 18.67 -39.05 -30.86
N GLY A 450 19.00 -38.10 -29.99
CA GLY A 450 20.07 -38.25 -29.00
C GLY A 450 19.83 -37.40 -27.76
N SER A 451 20.12 -37.96 -26.59
CA SER A 451 20.15 -37.22 -25.33
C SER A 451 21.33 -36.25 -25.34
N GLY A 452 21.06 -34.94 -25.34
CA GLY A 452 22.06 -33.90 -25.62
C GLY A 452 23.33 -33.97 -24.77
N VAL A 453 24.45 -34.33 -25.39
CA VAL A 453 25.78 -34.26 -24.79
C VAL A 453 26.23 -32.80 -24.74
N ARG A 454 26.39 -32.24 -23.53
CA ARG A 454 27.05 -30.94 -23.36
C ARG A 454 28.55 -31.12 -23.61
N GLY A 455 29.05 -30.58 -24.71
CA GLY A 455 30.49 -30.55 -25.00
C GLY A 455 31.27 -29.78 -23.93
N GLN A 456 32.41 -30.32 -23.50
CA GLN A 456 33.37 -29.59 -22.68
C GLN A 456 34.29 -28.77 -23.58
N GLY A 457 34.07 -27.47 -23.65
CA GLY A 457 34.99 -26.55 -24.33
C GLY A 457 36.16 -26.19 -23.42
N SER A 458 37.36 -26.67 -23.75
CA SER A 458 38.60 -26.21 -23.13
C SER A 458 39.11 -24.96 -23.85
N GLY A 459 39.09 -23.80 -23.20
CA GLY A 459 39.63 -22.55 -23.73
C GLY A 459 40.07 -21.63 -22.59
N SER A 460 41.36 -21.31 -22.56
CA SER A 460 41.95 -20.32 -21.65
C SER A 460 42.31 -19.07 -22.45
N GLU A 461 41.83 -17.90 -22.05
CA GLU A 461 42.27 -16.65 -22.65
C GLU A 461 42.37 -15.54 -21.60
N ASN A 462 43.42 -14.71 -21.74
CA ASN A 462 43.72 -13.62 -20.82
C ASN A 462 43.00 -12.35 -21.23
N HIS A 463 42.44 -11.60 -20.27
CA HIS A 463 42.01 -10.22 -20.50
C HIS A 463 43.17 -9.23 -20.24
N PRO A 464 43.66 -8.49 -21.25
CA PRO A 464 44.36 -7.23 -21.05
C PRO A 464 43.35 -6.07 -21.00
N THR A 465 43.48 -5.18 -20.02
CA THR A 465 42.71 -3.93 -19.92
C THR A 465 43.32 -2.82 -20.79
N PRO A 466 42.54 -2.12 -21.64
CA PRO A 466 42.99 -0.88 -22.27
C PRO A 466 42.58 0.36 -21.47
N SER A 467 43.49 1.33 -21.37
CA SER A 467 43.19 2.72 -20.98
C SER A 467 42.96 3.60 -22.21
N GLN A 468 42.35 4.77 -21.97
CA GLN A 468 42.41 6.08 -22.70
C GLN A 468 43.31 6.17 -23.97
N ASP A 469 42.96 6.93 -25.03
CA ASP A 469 42.38 8.28 -25.00
C ASP A 469 41.93 8.82 -26.41
N VAL A 470 41.42 10.06 -26.48
CA VAL A 470 41.23 10.97 -27.65
C VAL A 470 39.94 10.85 -28.52
N SER A 471 39.57 11.98 -29.14
CA SER A 471 38.23 12.43 -29.60
C SER A 471 38.03 12.57 -31.13
N THR A 472 36.78 12.96 -31.52
CA THR A 472 36.40 13.72 -32.75
C THR A 472 36.54 13.01 -34.13
N ASP A 473 35.72 13.24 -35.17
CA ASP A 473 34.59 14.19 -35.39
C ASP A 473 33.52 13.61 -36.38
N SER A 474 32.33 14.22 -36.39
CA SER A 474 31.26 14.33 -37.42
C SER A 474 31.24 13.42 -38.67
N GLY A 475 30.08 12.78 -38.93
CA GLY A 475 29.75 12.18 -40.24
C GLY A 475 28.33 11.59 -40.35
N THR A 476 27.42 12.26 -41.07
CA THR A 476 26.00 11.87 -41.22
C THR A 476 25.78 10.76 -42.25
N HIS A 477 25.14 9.65 -41.89
CA HIS A 477 24.64 8.65 -42.85
C HIS A 477 23.28 8.05 -42.49
N LEU A 478 22.60 7.53 -43.53
CA LEU A 478 21.21 7.04 -43.51
C LEU A 478 21.07 5.71 -42.76
N LEU A 479 20.00 5.58 -41.97
CA LEU A 479 19.63 4.33 -41.30
C LEU A 479 18.80 3.42 -42.22
N SER A 480 19.38 2.27 -42.57
CA SER A 480 18.64 1.06 -42.97
C SER A 480 18.74 0.03 -41.84
N PRO A 481 17.70 -0.79 -41.59
CA PRO A 481 17.66 -1.65 -40.41
C PRO A 481 18.58 -2.88 -40.54
N PRO A 482 19.34 -3.25 -39.48
CA PRO A 482 20.05 -4.52 -39.42
C PRO A 482 19.09 -5.68 -39.04
N SER A 483 19.36 -6.87 -39.58
CA SER A 483 18.63 -8.11 -39.29
C SER A 483 18.85 -8.60 -37.84
N PRO A 484 17.88 -9.30 -37.23
CA PRO A 484 18.03 -9.82 -35.86
C PRO A 484 18.98 -11.03 -35.79
N THR A 485 20.12 -10.86 -35.12
CA THR A 485 21.03 -11.96 -34.75
C THR A 485 20.59 -12.67 -33.47
N THR A 486 21.04 -13.92 -33.33
CA THR A 486 20.62 -14.89 -32.32
C THR A 486 21.12 -14.60 -30.90
N TRP A 487 20.38 -15.12 -29.91
CA TRP A 487 20.67 -15.00 -28.48
C TRP A 487 21.80 -15.92 -28.02
N GLU A 488 22.80 -15.38 -27.30
CA GLU A 488 23.72 -16.17 -26.47
C GLU A 488 23.24 -16.22 -25.01
N ARG A 489 23.62 -17.28 -24.27
CA ARG A 489 23.35 -17.43 -22.83
C ARG A 489 24.66 -17.52 -22.05
N GLY A 490 25.02 -16.47 -21.32
CA GLY A 490 26.12 -16.50 -20.34
C GLY A 490 25.73 -17.27 -19.05
N PRO A 491 26.62 -18.11 -18.47
CA PRO A 491 26.31 -18.89 -17.27
C PRO A 491 26.90 -18.30 -15.96
N GLY A 492 26.12 -17.47 -15.27
CA GLY A 492 26.11 -17.35 -13.80
C GLY A 492 27.22 -16.57 -13.07
N GLY A 493 26.92 -16.12 -11.85
CA GLY A 493 27.93 -15.74 -10.84
C GLY A 493 27.76 -14.38 -10.16
N GLU A 494 26.77 -14.21 -9.27
CA GLU A 494 26.90 -13.29 -8.14
C GLU A 494 27.15 -14.09 -6.85
N GLY A 495 28.01 -13.58 -5.97
CA GLY A 495 28.55 -14.34 -4.83
C GLY A 495 27.84 -14.06 -3.51
N HIS A 496 27.49 -15.12 -2.78
CA HIS A 496 27.27 -15.03 -1.34
C HIS A 496 28.60 -15.21 -0.58
N PRO A 497 28.83 -14.48 0.53
CA PRO A 497 30.06 -14.57 1.29
C PRO A 497 30.17 -15.90 2.04
N SER A 498 31.35 -16.52 1.99
CA SER A 498 31.67 -17.72 2.79
C SER A 498 31.91 -17.34 4.25
N ILE A 499 31.12 -17.90 5.16
CA ILE A 499 31.41 -17.92 6.60
C ILE A 499 31.84 -19.35 6.96
N ALA A 500 33.01 -19.48 7.58
CA ALA A 500 33.59 -20.77 7.94
C ALA A 500 32.81 -21.47 9.08
N GLU A 501 32.68 -22.78 9.00
CA GLU A 501 32.13 -23.60 10.07
C GLU A 501 33.06 -23.65 11.29
N ASN A 502 32.47 -23.57 12.49
CA ASN A 502 33.08 -23.99 13.74
C ASN A 502 31.98 -24.58 14.64
N PRO A 503 32.30 -25.47 15.62
CA PRO A 503 31.38 -26.52 16.03
C PRO A 503 30.21 -26.06 16.92
N ILE A 504 29.07 -26.71 16.71
CA ILE A 504 27.85 -26.57 17.54
C ILE A 504 28.11 -27.16 18.95
N ALA A 505 27.92 -26.34 19.98
CA ALA A 505 27.97 -26.74 21.37
C ALA A 505 26.66 -27.41 21.84
N ALA A 506 26.71 -28.07 23.01
CA ALA A 506 25.58 -28.81 23.59
C ALA A 506 24.38 -27.90 23.97
N PRO A 507 23.14 -28.44 23.98
CA PRO A 507 21.95 -27.68 24.37
C PRO A 507 21.99 -27.26 25.85
N PRO A 508 21.48 -26.06 26.20
CA PRO A 508 21.41 -25.60 27.58
C PRO A 508 20.40 -26.41 28.42
N ALA A 509 20.68 -26.50 29.72
CA ALA A 509 19.87 -27.26 30.67
C ALA A 509 18.51 -26.60 30.97
N ALA A 510 17.59 -27.37 31.54
CA ALA A 510 16.25 -26.91 31.91
C ALA A 510 16.29 -25.80 32.99
N PHE A 511 15.35 -24.86 32.91
CA PHE A 511 15.11 -23.86 33.95
C PHE A 511 14.74 -24.53 35.28
N PRO A 512 15.34 -24.12 36.42
CA PRO A 512 14.89 -24.55 37.74
C PRO A 512 13.54 -23.91 38.10
N PRO A 513 12.70 -24.57 38.92
CA PRO A 513 11.42 -24.01 39.37
C PRO A 513 11.62 -22.87 40.36
N SER A 514 10.71 -21.88 40.32
CA SER A 514 10.70 -20.75 41.26
C SER A 514 10.58 -21.22 42.73
N PRO A 515 11.39 -20.69 43.66
CA PRO A 515 11.26 -21.02 45.08
C PRO A 515 9.97 -20.41 45.65
N ALA A 516 9.19 -21.23 46.37
CA ALA A 516 8.03 -20.76 47.12
C ALA A 516 8.44 -19.90 48.34
N LEU A 517 7.57 -18.97 48.75
CA LEU A 517 7.77 -18.21 49.98
C LEU A 517 7.89 -19.14 51.20
N ARG A 518 8.83 -18.83 52.10
CA ARG A 518 8.87 -19.36 53.46
C ARG A 518 8.89 -18.20 54.46
N GLU A 519 8.01 -18.27 55.43
CA GLU A 519 7.99 -17.37 56.58
C GLU A 519 9.14 -17.68 57.56
N ARG A 520 9.73 -16.64 58.14
CA ARG A 520 10.15 -16.49 59.56
C ARG A 520 11.10 -15.28 59.73
N GLY A 521 10.80 -14.40 60.69
CA GLY A 521 11.79 -13.50 61.32
C GLY A 521 12.25 -14.09 62.67
N PRO A 522 12.63 -13.26 63.68
CA PRO A 522 12.90 -11.82 63.67
C PRO A 522 14.24 -11.42 64.38
N GLY A 523 14.51 -10.11 64.51
CA GLY A 523 15.69 -9.50 65.17
C GLY A 523 16.48 -8.61 64.18
N GLY A 524 17.03 -7.44 64.51
CA GLY A 524 17.37 -6.82 65.82
C GLY A 524 18.88 -6.52 65.83
N GLU A 525 19.42 -5.33 66.12
CA GLU A 525 18.88 -4.04 66.61
C GLU A 525 19.67 -2.87 65.96
N GLY A 526 19.23 -1.60 66.06
CA GLY A 526 20.04 -0.45 65.61
C GLY A 526 19.32 0.87 65.29
N HIS A 527 18.79 1.57 66.30
CA HIS A 527 18.20 2.92 66.23
C HIS A 527 18.94 3.89 67.18
N PRO A 528 18.68 5.22 67.22
CA PRO A 528 17.60 6.04 66.60
C PRO A 528 18.12 6.87 65.39
N SER A 529 17.56 7.98 64.88
CA SER A 529 16.42 8.87 65.23
C SER A 529 15.96 9.63 63.95
N ILE A 530 14.77 10.24 63.81
CA ILE A 530 13.60 10.35 64.71
C ILE A 530 12.26 10.43 63.91
N ALA A 531 11.23 11.05 64.49
CA ALA A 531 9.83 11.17 64.09
C ALA A 531 9.53 12.28 63.02
N GLU A 532 8.33 12.51 62.48
CA GLU A 532 6.95 12.11 62.84
C GLU A 532 6.10 11.55 61.66
N ASN A 533 4.87 11.12 61.97
CA ASN A 533 3.82 10.52 61.11
C ASN A 533 2.52 11.38 61.29
N PRO A 534 1.28 11.08 60.80
CA PRO A 534 0.75 9.82 60.26
C PRO A 534 -0.15 9.88 58.99
N ILE A 535 -0.57 8.68 58.57
CA ILE A 535 -1.56 8.34 57.53
C ILE A 535 -3.00 8.45 58.06
N ALA A 536 -3.98 8.65 57.17
CA ALA A 536 -5.39 8.26 57.39
C ALA A 536 -6.02 7.66 56.11
N ALA A 537 -7.03 6.79 56.26
CA ALA A 537 -7.65 5.97 55.21
C ALA A 537 -9.18 6.25 55.06
N PRO A 538 -9.86 5.80 53.97
CA PRO A 538 -11.23 6.20 53.66
C PRO A 538 -12.33 5.32 54.30
N PRO A 539 -13.59 5.80 54.42
CA PRO A 539 -14.74 5.07 54.98
C PRO A 539 -15.74 4.49 53.95
N ALA A 540 -16.70 3.71 54.47
CA ALA A 540 -17.63 2.81 53.76
C ALA A 540 -18.98 3.44 53.30
N ALA A 541 -20.03 2.62 53.08
CA ALA A 541 -21.21 2.95 52.26
C ALA A 541 -22.60 2.69 52.93
N PHE A 542 -23.64 3.41 52.43
CA PHE A 542 -25.10 3.18 52.59
C PHE A 542 -25.69 3.17 54.04
N PRO A 543 -27.03 3.14 54.29
CA PRO A 543 -28.24 3.18 53.41
C PRO A 543 -29.21 4.36 53.82
N PRO A 544 -30.55 4.21 53.98
CA PRO A 544 -31.66 3.87 53.05
C PRO A 544 -32.69 5.03 52.84
N SER A 545 -33.75 4.79 52.06
CA SER A 545 -34.92 5.69 51.87
C SER A 545 -36.00 5.58 52.97
N PRO A 546 -36.88 6.59 53.10
CA PRO A 546 -38.27 6.43 53.52
C PRO A 546 -39.29 6.95 52.46
N ALA A 547 -40.59 6.77 52.69
CA ALA A 547 -41.66 7.08 51.71
C ALA A 547 -42.94 7.68 52.34
N LEU A 548 -43.72 8.40 51.52
CA LEU A 548 -45.18 8.65 51.61
C LEU A 548 -45.69 8.84 50.15
N ARG A 549 -46.78 8.22 49.68
CA ARG A 549 -48.22 8.31 50.06
C ARG A 549 -48.84 9.68 49.75
N GLU A 550 -50.06 9.78 49.18
CA GLU A 550 -50.97 8.81 48.53
C GLU A 550 -52.13 9.59 47.87
N ARG A 551 -52.57 9.23 46.65
CA ARG A 551 -53.96 9.32 46.11
C ARG A 551 -54.03 9.17 44.58
N GLY A 552 -54.77 8.16 44.13
CA GLY A 552 -55.49 8.19 42.84
C GLY A 552 -56.98 8.54 43.08
N PRO A 553 -57.95 8.02 42.30
CA PRO A 553 -57.82 7.07 41.19
C PRO A 553 -58.61 7.45 39.91
N GLY A 554 -58.53 6.60 38.88
CA GLY A 554 -59.45 6.55 37.73
C GLY A 554 -58.76 6.78 36.37
N GLY A 555 -58.85 5.89 35.40
CA GLY A 555 -59.41 4.52 35.44
C GLY A 555 -59.65 3.93 34.04
N GLU A 556 -59.36 2.64 33.87
CA GLU A 556 -59.78 1.74 32.77
C GLU A 556 -59.22 2.06 31.35
N GLY A 557 -58.82 1.09 30.52
CA GLY A 557 -58.73 -0.36 30.75
C GLY A 557 -57.88 -1.13 29.71
N HIS A 558 -57.39 -2.31 30.15
CA HIS A 558 -56.85 -3.41 29.33
C HIS A 558 -57.99 -4.22 28.65
N PRO A 559 -57.76 -5.31 27.85
CA PRO A 559 -56.51 -5.96 27.37
C PRO A 559 -56.42 -5.94 25.81
N SER A 560 -55.63 -6.71 25.01
CA SER A 560 -55.31 -8.16 25.11
C SER A 560 -54.34 -8.73 24.04
N ILE A 561 -53.23 -9.36 24.50
CA ILE A 561 -52.66 -10.68 24.09
C ILE A 561 -52.05 -10.89 22.66
N ALA A 562 -51.12 -11.88 22.60
CA ALA A 562 -50.35 -12.46 21.47
C ALA A 562 -49.12 -11.63 21.02
N GLU A 563 -47.85 -12.07 21.11
CA GLU A 563 -47.17 -13.35 20.79
C GLU A 563 -46.86 -13.56 19.29
N ASN A 564 -45.58 -13.31 18.91
CA ASN A 564 -44.61 -14.12 18.14
C ASN A 564 -45.05 -15.04 16.95
N PRO A 565 -44.14 -15.44 16.01
CA PRO A 565 -42.69 -15.17 15.94
C PRO A 565 -42.10 -14.80 14.54
N ILE A 566 -40.79 -14.52 14.53
CA ILE A 566 -39.76 -14.83 13.51
C ILE A 566 -40.14 -14.84 12.01
N ALA A 567 -39.48 -13.94 11.26
CA ALA A 567 -38.86 -14.22 9.96
C ALA A 567 -37.55 -13.42 9.87
#